data_AF-A0A968ER23-F1
#
_entry.id   AF-A0A968ER23-F1
#
_cell.length_a   1.000
_cell.length_b   1.000
_cell.length_c   1.000
_cell.angle_alpha   90.00
_cell.angle_beta   90.00
_cell.angle_gamma   90.00
#
_symmetry.space_group_name_H-M   'P 1'
#
loop_
_entity.id
_entity.type
_entity.pdbx_description
1 polymer ?
#
loop_
_entity_poly.entity_id
_entity_poly.type
_entity_poly.pdbx_seq_one_letter_code
_entity_poly.pdbx_strand_id
1 'polypeptide(L)' 'SCVLFGLTVEEALAGATRNAARALGIEDQVGTLEPGKRADLAIWDVEHPRDLVYWMGANTLAGVVKDGRPV' A
#
# COMPACT_ATOMS: atom_id res chain seq x y z
N SER A 1 -9.17 -9.36 -2.88
CA SER A 1 -9.47 -8.63 -4.13
C SER A 1 -9.06 -9.45 -5.36
N CYS A 2 -7.82 -9.91 -5.48
CA CYS A 2 -7.32 -10.65 -6.65
C CYS A 2 -8.12 -11.92 -6.99
N VAL A 3 -8.39 -12.78 -5.99
CA VAL A 3 -9.09 -14.05 -6.21
C VAL A 3 -10.58 -13.85 -6.55
N LEU A 4 -11.26 -12.96 -5.82
CA LEU A 4 -12.71 -12.78 -5.96
C LEU A 4 -13.10 -11.90 -7.16
N PHE A 5 -12.26 -10.92 -7.53
CA PHE A 5 -12.57 -9.93 -8.56
C PHE A 5 -11.63 -10.00 -9.77
N GLY A 6 -10.74 -10.99 -9.84
CA GLY A 6 -9.85 -11.20 -10.98
C GLY A 6 -8.76 -10.14 -11.16
N LEU A 7 -8.49 -9.32 -10.14
CA LEU A 7 -7.46 -8.29 -10.18
C LEU A 7 -6.06 -8.93 -10.14
N THR A 8 -5.12 -8.31 -10.85
CA THR A 8 -3.70 -8.59 -10.67
C THR A 8 -3.20 -8.04 -9.31
N VAL A 9 -2.06 -8.56 -8.84
CA VAL A 9 -1.39 -8.05 -7.63
C VAL A 9 -1.13 -6.54 -7.74
N GLU A 10 -0.65 -6.10 -8.91
CA GLU A 10 -0.34 -4.70 -9.16
C GLU A 10 -1.59 -3.81 -9.11
N GLU A 11 -2.69 -4.24 -9.72
CA GLU A 11 -3.96 -3.50 -9.67
C GLU A 11 -4.51 -3.43 -8.24
N ALA A 12 -4.40 -4.51 -7.47
CA ALA A 12 -4.83 -4.51 -6.07
C ALA A 12 -4.01 -3.53 -5.23
N LEU A 13 -2.68 -3.52 -5.38
CA LEU A 13 -1.79 -2.59 -4.67
C LEU A 13 -2.03 -1.15 -5.11
N ALA A 14 -2.17 -0.90 -6.41
CA ALA A 14 -2.53 0.42 -6.94
C ALA A 14 -3.88 0.90 -6.40
N GLY A 15 -4.86 -0.02 -6.30
CA GLY A 15 -6.17 0.18 -5.69
C GLY A 15 -6.10 0.71 -4.27
N ALA A 16 -5.23 0.11 -3.43
CA ALA A 16 -5.05 0.48 -2.04
C ALA A 16 -4.11 1.68 -1.81
N THR A 17 -3.46 2.19 -2.85
CA THR A 17 -2.47 3.28 -2.76
C THR A 17 -2.86 4.45 -3.66
N ARG A 18 -2.28 4.58 -4.86
CA ARG A 18 -2.48 5.76 -5.73
C ARG A 18 -3.95 5.97 -6.10
N ASN A 19 -4.69 4.88 -6.35
CA ASN A 19 -6.09 4.97 -6.77
C ASN A 19 -7.00 5.35 -5.60
N ALA A 20 -6.72 4.83 -4.39
CA ALA A 20 -7.40 5.26 -3.18
C ALA A 20 -7.17 6.75 -2.89
N ALA A 21 -5.92 7.22 -2.97
CA ALA A 21 -5.60 8.63 -2.76
C ALA A 21 -6.32 9.55 -3.76
N ARG A 22 -6.33 9.16 -5.05
CA ARG A 22 -7.04 9.88 -6.10
C ARG A 22 -8.56 9.88 -5.89
N ALA A 23 -9.14 8.75 -5.48
CA ALA A 23 -10.56 8.65 -5.19
C ALA A 23 -11.00 9.57 -4.04
N LEU A 24 -10.06 9.89 -3.13
CA LEU A 24 -10.27 10.79 -2.01
C LEU A 24 -9.85 12.25 -2.29
N GLY A 25 -9.31 12.56 -3.48
CA GLY A 25 -8.83 13.90 -3.84
C GLY A 25 -7.60 14.36 -3.05
N ILE A 26 -6.76 13.42 -2.60
CA ILE A 26 -5.55 13.69 -1.81
C ILE A 26 -4.29 13.07 -2.45
N GLU A 27 -4.34 12.78 -3.74
CA GLU A 27 -3.24 12.19 -4.52
C GLU A 27 -1.97 13.04 -4.50
N ASP A 28 -2.08 14.36 -4.38
CA ASP A 28 -0.93 15.26 -4.28
C ASP A 28 -0.24 15.17 -2.91
N GLN A 29 -0.88 14.51 -1.93
CA GLN A 29 -0.37 14.40 -0.56
C GLN A 29 0.10 13.00 -0.21
N VAL A 30 -0.52 11.93 -0.74
CA VAL A 30 -0.27 10.52 -0.36
C VAL A 30 -0.54 9.55 -1.53
N GLY A 31 -0.22 8.26 -1.31
CA GLY A 31 -0.57 7.17 -2.22
C GLY A 31 0.55 6.76 -3.18
N THR A 32 1.64 7.52 -3.26
CA THR A 32 2.87 7.19 -4.00
C THR A 32 4.10 7.64 -3.21
N LEU A 33 5.25 7.05 -3.51
CA LEU A 33 6.54 7.40 -2.91
C LEU A 33 7.26 8.41 -3.80
N GLU A 34 6.97 9.69 -3.61
CA GLU A 34 7.50 10.79 -4.42
C GLU A 34 7.94 11.95 -3.52
N PRO A 35 9.03 12.67 -3.85
CA PRO A 35 9.43 13.86 -3.12
C PRO A 35 8.29 14.90 -3.05
N GLY A 36 8.10 15.49 -1.87
CA GLY A 36 7.04 16.48 -1.62
C GLY A 36 5.73 15.92 -1.07
N LYS A 37 5.51 14.60 -1.13
CA LYS A 37 4.37 13.94 -0.49
C LYS A 37 4.65 13.60 0.97
N ARG A 38 3.59 13.32 1.75
CA ARG A 38 3.73 12.86 3.13
C ARG A 38 4.46 11.53 3.18
N ALA A 39 5.35 11.40 4.16
CA ALA A 39 6.10 10.16 4.42
C ALA A 39 5.23 9.16 5.20
N ASP A 40 4.21 8.65 4.53
CA ASP A 40 3.31 7.60 5.01
C ASP A 40 3.68 6.27 4.37
N LEU A 41 4.29 5.37 5.13
CA LEU A 41 4.90 4.13 4.63
C LEU A 41 4.45 2.93 5.47
N ALA A 42 4.27 1.80 4.81
CA ALA A 42 4.17 0.50 5.44
C ALA A 42 5.36 -0.35 5.01
N ILE A 43 6.09 -0.89 5.99
CA ILE A 43 7.25 -1.74 5.77
C ILE A 43 6.81 -3.18 5.98
N TRP A 44 7.03 -4.01 4.98
CA TRP A 44 6.59 -5.40 4.97
C TRP A 44 7.79 -6.33 4.90
N ASP A 45 7.80 -7.35 5.75
CA ASP A 45 8.77 -8.44 5.68
C ASP A 45 8.21 -9.53 4.75
N VAL A 46 8.45 -9.33 3.45
CA VAL A 46 7.99 -10.22 2.38
C VAL A 46 9.05 -10.31 1.29
N GLU A 47 9.13 -11.46 0.61
CA GLU A 47 10.07 -11.65 -0.50
C GLU A 47 9.54 -11.05 -1.81
N HIS A 48 8.23 -11.07 -2.03
CA HIS A 48 7.62 -10.55 -3.24
C HIS A 48 6.29 -9.80 -2.95
N PRO A 49 5.95 -8.71 -3.68
CA PRO A 49 4.71 -7.96 -3.46
C PRO A 49 3.41 -8.77 -3.55
N ARG A 50 3.47 -9.97 -4.16
CA ARG A 50 2.33 -10.88 -4.27
C ARG A 50 1.94 -11.47 -2.92
N ASP A 51 2.89 -11.55 -1.98
CA ASP A 51 2.70 -12.20 -0.69
C ASP A 51 1.74 -11.38 0.18
N LEU A 52 1.69 -10.06 -0.05
CA LEU A 52 0.77 -9.11 0.60
C LEU A 52 -0.71 -9.40 0.32
N VAL A 53 -1.02 -9.97 -0.85
CA VAL A 53 -2.40 -10.22 -1.27
C VAL A 53 -2.78 -11.70 -1.23
N TYR A 54 -1.80 -12.59 -1.03
CA TYR A 54 -1.99 -14.03 -1.06
C TYR A 54 -2.29 -14.61 0.33
N TRP A 55 -1.56 -14.18 1.36
CA TRP A 55 -1.72 -14.68 2.72
C TRP A 55 -2.75 -13.86 3.50
N MET A 56 -4.04 -14.11 3.25
CA MET A 56 -5.10 -13.52 4.05
C MET A 56 -4.98 -13.99 5.51
N GLY A 57 -4.64 -13.07 6.42
CA GLY A 57 -4.58 -13.32 7.87
C GLY A 57 -3.17 -13.48 8.46
N ALA A 58 -2.11 -13.50 7.65
CA ALA A 58 -0.74 -13.39 8.15
C ALA A 58 -0.38 -11.91 8.34
N ASN A 59 0.19 -11.56 9.49
CA ASN A 59 0.71 -10.21 9.70
C ASN A 59 2.20 -10.18 9.34
N THR A 60 2.51 -9.72 8.13
CA THR A 60 3.88 -9.49 7.64
C THR A 60 4.31 -8.03 7.78
N LEU A 61 3.53 -7.20 8.47
CA LEU A 61 3.85 -5.79 8.69
C LEU A 61 4.99 -5.68 9.72
N ALA A 62 6.16 -5.26 9.25
CA ALA A 62 7.34 -5.06 10.07
C ALA A 62 7.37 -3.69 10.75
N GLY A 63 6.68 -2.70 10.16
CA GLY A 63 6.57 -1.38 10.75
C GLY A 63 5.75 -0.41 9.92
N VAL A 64 5.38 0.70 10.55
CA VAL A 64 4.65 1.80 9.90
C VAL A 64 5.38 3.09 10.17
N VAL A 65 5.44 3.95 9.17
CA VAL A 65 5.87 5.35 9.30
C VAL A 65 4.69 6.22 8.92
N LYS A 66 4.33 7.16 9.78
CA LYS A 66 3.26 8.13 9.56
C LYS A 66 3.83 9.53 9.72
N ASP A 67 3.64 10.38 8.72
CA ASP A 67 4.18 11.75 8.68
C ASP A 67 5.69 11.79 9.04
N GLY A 68 6.45 10.79 8.57
CA GLY A 68 7.90 10.67 8.81
C GLY A 68 8.30 10.14 10.19
N ARG A 69 7.36 9.67 11.01
CA ARG A 69 7.63 9.10 12.34
C ARG A 69 7.21 7.63 12.41
N PRO A 70 8.01 6.74 13.00
CA PRO A 70 7.58 5.36 13.23
C PRO A 70 6.41 5.31 14.22
N VAL A 71 5.44 4.43 13.97
CA VAL A 71 4.25 4.20 14.82
C VAL A 71 3.97 2.73 15.04
#